data_AF-A0A8T1WGI2-F1
#
_entry.id   AF-A0A8T1WGI2-F1
#
_cell.length_a   1.000
_cell.length_b   1.000
_cell.length_c   1.000
_cell.angle_alpha   90.00
_cell.angle_beta   90.00
_cell.angle_gamma   90.00
#
_symmetry.space_group_name_H-M   'P 1'
#
loop_
_entity.id
_entity.type
_entity.pdbx_description
1 polymer ?
#
loop_
_entity_poly.entity_id
_entity_poly.type
_entity_poly.pdbx_seq_one_letter_code
_entity_poly.pdbx_strand_id
1 'polypeptide(L)'
;MVVQALRLGNPVINSRVPHLIKMIYTRVLLFPGELPPEHYLAGLIRAATTDFDLVREQVKMLERAQMPTFLAWSRSDEFMEKEIPEELAELCHSGPRLAFEGGGHNIQKTRAEPISTVLSEWVERVLAGDYVEDEKEATRYLS
;
A
#
# COMPACT_ATOMS: atom_id res chain seq x y z
N MET A 1 -12.53 14.06 -9.11
CA MET A 1 -12.73 14.77 -10.40
C MET A 1 -12.73 13.84 -11.62
N VAL A 2 -11.66 13.06 -11.90
CA VAL A 2 -11.60 12.17 -13.09
C VAL A 2 -12.61 11.02 -13.03
N VAL A 3 -12.74 10.34 -11.90
CA VAL A 3 -13.72 9.24 -11.72
C VAL A 3 -15.16 9.73 -11.88
N GLN A 4 -15.47 10.93 -11.40
CA GLN A 4 -16.78 11.56 -11.60
C GLN A 4 -17.04 11.89 -13.08
N ALA A 5 -16.04 12.40 -13.80
CA ALA A 5 -16.16 12.67 -15.24
C ALA A 5 -16.37 11.40 -16.08
N LEU A 6 -15.73 10.28 -15.71
CA LEU A 6 -15.95 8.97 -16.35
C LEU A 6 -17.37 8.44 -16.09
N ARG A 7 -17.92 8.66 -14.89
CA ARG A 7 -19.31 8.29 -14.55
C ARG A 7 -20.35 9.03 -15.38
N LEU A 8 -20.02 10.23 -15.90
CA LEU A 8 -20.92 11.02 -16.76
C LEU A 8 -21.02 10.48 -18.20
N GLY A 9 -20.27 9.43 -18.56
CA GLY A 9 -20.51 8.65 -19.78
C GLY A 9 -20.16 9.33 -21.11
N ASN A 10 -19.39 10.43 -21.09
CA ASN A 10 -19.00 11.11 -22.33
C ASN A 10 -18.03 10.23 -23.15
N PRO A 11 -18.40 9.81 -24.39
CA PRO A 11 -17.61 8.84 -25.17
C PRO A 11 -16.24 9.36 -25.60
N VAL A 12 -16.07 10.67 -25.76
CA VAL A 12 -14.78 11.29 -26.09
C VAL A 12 -13.85 11.30 -24.88
N ILE A 13 -14.39 11.53 -23.68
CA ILE A 13 -13.64 11.48 -22.43
C ILE A 13 -13.23 10.03 -22.14
N ASN A 14 -14.18 9.08 -22.24
CA ASN A 14 -13.94 7.67 -21.95
C ASN A 14 -12.91 7.01 -22.88
N SER A 15 -12.81 7.47 -24.14
CA SER A 15 -11.81 6.95 -25.08
C SER A 15 -10.40 7.52 -24.89
N ARG A 16 -10.25 8.72 -24.30
CA ARG A 16 -8.94 9.40 -24.16
C ARG A 16 -8.32 9.30 -22.77
N VAL A 17 -9.15 9.27 -21.72
CA VAL A 17 -8.69 9.20 -20.33
C VAL A 17 -7.77 8.00 -20.07
N PRO A 18 -8.08 6.76 -20.49
CA PRO A 18 -7.20 5.62 -20.26
C PRO A 18 -5.76 5.83 -20.78
N HIS A 19 -5.63 6.42 -21.97
CA HIS A 19 -4.32 6.70 -22.58
C HIS A 19 -3.55 7.79 -21.83
N LEU A 20 -4.24 8.83 -21.37
CA LEU A 20 -3.64 9.87 -20.53
C LEU A 20 -3.15 9.27 -19.20
N ILE A 21 -3.98 8.45 -18.54
CA ILE A 21 -3.60 7.76 -17.30
C ILE A 21 -2.41 6.82 -17.54
N LYS A 22 -2.42 6.02 -18.61
CA LYS A 22 -1.27 5.18 -18.98
C LYS A 22 -0.01 6.02 -19.19
N MET A 23 -0.12 7.17 -19.85
CA MET A 23 1.03 8.05 -20.07
C MET A 23 1.60 8.55 -18.74
N ILE A 24 0.77 8.99 -17.80
CA ILE A 24 1.20 9.38 -16.46
C ILE A 24 1.89 8.21 -15.76
N TYR A 25 1.23 7.04 -15.67
CA TYR A 25 1.77 5.86 -15.00
C TYR A 25 3.12 5.38 -15.57
N THR A 26 3.32 5.45 -16.89
CA THR A 26 4.52 4.88 -17.53
C THR A 26 5.64 5.89 -17.72
N ARG A 27 5.32 7.18 -17.94
CA ARG A 27 6.32 8.22 -18.22
C ARG A 27 6.70 9.02 -16.99
N VAL A 28 5.78 9.21 -16.07
CA VAL A 28 6.02 9.94 -14.81
C VAL A 28 6.27 8.95 -13.69
N LEU A 29 5.40 7.94 -13.54
CA LEU A 29 5.49 6.98 -12.42
C LEU A 29 6.37 5.76 -12.72
N LEU A 30 6.89 5.64 -13.95
CA LEU A 30 7.82 4.60 -14.38
C LEU A 30 7.31 3.16 -14.18
N PHE A 31 5.99 2.96 -14.18
CA PHE A 31 5.41 1.62 -14.22
C PHE A 31 5.71 0.95 -15.57
N PRO A 32 5.83 -0.40 -15.61
CA PRO A 32 5.97 -1.14 -16.86
C PRO A 32 4.86 -0.73 -17.85
N GLY A 33 5.21 -0.49 -19.11
CA GLY A 33 4.32 0.08 -20.14
C GLY A 33 3.61 -0.93 -21.05
N GLU A 34 3.81 -2.21 -20.79
CA GLU A 34 3.41 -3.32 -21.66
C GLU A 34 1.89 -3.56 -21.62
N LEU A 35 1.23 -3.16 -20.53
CA LEU A 35 -0.19 -3.42 -20.33
C LEU A 35 -1.09 -2.47 -21.14
N PRO A 36 -2.32 -2.90 -21.49
CA PRO A 36 -3.30 -2.01 -22.11
C PRO A 36 -3.70 -0.82 -21.20
N PRO A 37 -4.08 0.36 -21.77
CA PRO A 37 -4.42 1.57 -21.01
C PRO A 37 -5.52 1.39 -19.95
N GLU A 38 -6.45 0.46 -20.18
CA GLU A 38 -7.58 0.18 -19.30
C GLU A 38 -7.11 -0.36 -17.94
N HIS A 39 -5.98 -1.08 -17.89
CA HIS A 39 -5.42 -1.59 -16.64
C HIS A 39 -4.97 -0.48 -15.69
N TYR A 40 -4.35 0.57 -16.23
CA TYR A 40 -3.92 1.71 -15.41
C TYR A 40 -5.11 2.52 -14.93
N LEU A 41 -6.14 2.68 -15.78
CA LEU A 41 -7.39 3.31 -15.36
C LEU A 41 -8.09 2.49 -14.26
N ALA A 42 -8.14 1.16 -14.38
CA ALA A 42 -8.69 0.29 -13.36
C ALA A 42 -7.94 0.44 -12.03
N GLY A 43 -6.61 0.55 -12.07
CA GLY A 43 -5.78 0.84 -10.89
C GLY A 43 -6.17 2.16 -10.21
N LEU A 44 -6.30 3.24 -10.99
CA LEU A 44 -6.73 4.54 -10.49
C LEU A 44 -8.15 4.50 -9.90
N ILE A 45 -9.10 3.87 -10.58
CA ILE A 45 -10.48 3.75 -10.10
C ILE A 45 -10.48 3.00 -8.76
N ARG A 46 -9.76 1.87 -8.68
CA ARG A 46 -9.68 1.07 -7.45
C ARG A 46 -9.15 1.89 -6.28
N ALA A 47 -8.05 2.64 -6.48
CA ALA A 47 -7.50 3.52 -5.44
C ALA A 47 -8.52 4.61 -5.03
N ALA A 48 -9.13 5.28 -6.02
CA ALA A 48 -10.05 6.39 -5.80
C ALA A 48 -11.44 5.99 -5.25
N THR A 49 -11.80 4.70 -5.33
CA THR A 49 -13.07 4.17 -4.80
C THR A 49 -12.85 3.21 -3.65
N THR A 50 -11.68 3.26 -2.99
CA THR A 50 -11.43 2.45 -1.79
C THR A 50 -12.41 2.83 -0.70
N ASP A 51 -13.14 1.84 -0.18
CA ASP A 51 -14.02 2.00 0.98
C ASP A 51 -13.19 1.82 2.26
N PHE A 52 -12.69 2.93 2.80
CA PHE A 52 -11.84 2.90 3.98
C PHE A 52 -12.58 2.48 5.25
N ASP A 53 -13.90 2.64 5.32
CA ASP A 53 -14.67 2.20 6.48
C ASP A 53 -14.75 0.66 6.51
N LEU A 54 -14.99 0.04 5.35
CA LEU A 54 -14.88 -1.41 5.22
C LEU A 54 -13.47 -1.93 5.54
N VAL A 55 -12.42 -1.23 5.09
CA VAL A 55 -11.03 -1.60 5.43
C VAL A 55 -10.81 -1.56 6.95
N ARG A 56 -11.30 -0.53 7.65
CA ARG A 56 -11.21 -0.43 9.11
C ARG A 56 -11.95 -1.56 9.81
N GLU A 57 -13.12 -1.96 9.32
CA GLU A 57 -13.85 -3.12 9.86
C GLU A 57 -13.05 -4.41 9.70
N GLN A 58 -12.43 -4.62 8.54
CA GLN A 58 -11.59 -5.79 8.27
C GLN A 58 -10.34 -5.80 9.16
N VAL A 59 -9.66 -4.66 9.34
CA VAL A 59 -8.50 -4.56 10.23
C VAL A 59 -8.89 -4.87 11.68
N LYS A 60 -10.03 -4.36 12.16
CA LYS A 60 -10.55 -4.71 13.50
C LYS A 60 -10.83 -6.21 13.65
N MET A 61 -11.29 -6.87 12.60
CA MET A 61 -11.50 -8.32 12.63
C MET A 61 -10.17 -9.08 12.78
N LEU A 62 -9.15 -8.67 12.03
CA LEU A 62 -7.81 -9.26 12.09
C LEU A 62 -7.12 -8.98 13.43
N GLU A 63 -7.31 -7.78 13.97
CA GLU A 63 -6.78 -7.38 15.28
C GLU A 63 -7.40 -8.20 16.41
N ARG A 64 -8.73 -8.42 16.42
CA ARG A 64 -9.41 -9.31 17.37
C ARG A 64 -8.97 -10.77 17.26
N ALA A 65 -8.56 -11.20 16.07
CA ALA A 65 -7.98 -12.52 15.85
C ALA A 65 -6.51 -12.60 16.25
N GLN A 66 -5.94 -11.50 16.78
CA GLN A 66 -4.52 -11.35 17.12
C GLN A 66 -3.61 -11.75 15.96
N MET A 67 -4.02 -11.45 14.72
CA MET A 67 -3.26 -11.83 13.53
C MET A 67 -1.95 -11.02 13.45
N PRO A 68 -0.77 -11.64 13.57
CA PRO A 68 0.50 -10.92 13.49
C PRO A 68 0.59 -10.14 12.19
N THR A 69 0.98 -8.87 12.26
CA THR A 69 1.06 -8.01 11.07
C THR A 69 2.47 -7.44 10.88
N PHE A 70 2.97 -7.52 9.66
CA PHE A 70 4.19 -6.84 9.21
C PHE A 70 3.79 -5.69 8.28
N LEU A 71 4.31 -4.50 8.54
CA LEU A 71 4.13 -3.34 7.68
C LEU A 71 5.47 -2.73 7.30
N ALA A 72 5.62 -2.42 6.01
CA ALA A 72 6.71 -1.60 5.50
C ALA A 72 6.14 -0.57 4.53
N TRP A 73 6.62 0.68 4.61
CA TRP A 73 6.24 1.75 3.70
C TRP A 73 7.39 2.74 3.48
N SER A 74 7.30 3.50 2.39
CA SER A 74 8.18 4.65 2.18
C SER A 74 7.48 5.92 2.63
N ARG A 75 8.23 6.80 3.29
CA ARG A 75 7.82 8.14 3.66
C ARG A 75 7.96 9.13 2.50
N SER A 76 8.61 8.72 1.41
CA SER A 76 8.69 9.45 0.15
C SER A 76 7.82 8.83 -0.94
N ASP A 77 6.80 8.04 -0.57
CA ASP A 77 5.80 7.58 -1.53
C ASP A 77 4.91 8.77 -1.96
N GLU A 78 5.05 9.19 -3.22
CA GLU A 78 4.26 10.28 -3.79
C GLU A 78 2.79 9.90 -4.05
N PHE A 79 2.43 8.61 -3.94
CA PHE A 79 1.08 8.11 -4.27
C PHE A 79 0.30 7.63 -3.05
N MET A 80 0.92 7.63 -1.87
CA MET A 80 0.29 7.22 -0.63
C MET A 80 0.45 8.32 0.40
N GLU A 81 -0.68 8.84 0.85
CA GLU A 81 -0.74 9.82 1.93
C GLU A 81 -0.11 9.23 3.19
N LYS A 82 0.68 10.04 3.91
CA LYS A 82 1.47 9.61 5.09
C LYS A 82 0.58 8.98 6.16
N GLU A 83 -0.63 9.50 6.29
CA GLU A 83 -1.62 9.13 7.30
C GLU A 83 -2.13 7.70 7.09
N ILE A 84 -2.17 7.20 5.84
CA ILE A 84 -2.71 5.87 5.51
C ILE A 84 -1.89 4.74 6.17
N PRO A 85 -0.57 4.60 5.91
CA PRO A 85 0.22 3.54 6.53
C PRO A 85 0.41 3.75 8.03
N GLU A 86 0.41 5.01 8.52
CA GLU A 86 0.50 5.31 9.95
C GLU A 86 -0.76 4.85 10.70
N GLU A 87 -1.95 5.20 10.21
CA GLU A 87 -3.23 4.75 10.78
C GLU A 87 -3.32 3.21 10.70
N LEU A 88 -2.95 2.60 9.57
CA LEU A 88 -2.98 1.16 9.42
C LEU A 88 -2.03 0.46 10.41
N ALA A 89 -0.83 1.00 10.62
CA ALA A 89 0.15 0.46 11.56
C ALA A 89 -0.39 0.47 13.00
N GLU A 90 -1.11 1.54 13.37
CA GLU A 90 -1.76 1.69 14.66
C GLU A 90 -2.97 0.77 14.83
N LEU A 91 -3.77 0.55 13.79
CA LEU A 91 -4.98 -0.27 13.87
C LEU A 91 -4.69 -1.79 13.87
N CYS A 92 -3.62 -2.23 13.21
CA CYS A 92 -3.26 -3.64 13.12
C CYS A 92 -2.65 -4.19 14.43
N HIS A 93 -2.78 -5.51 14.63
CA HIS A 93 -2.11 -6.22 15.73
C HIS A 93 -0.58 -6.18 15.59
N SER A 94 0.15 -6.37 16.71
CA SER A 94 1.61 -6.15 16.82
C SER A 94 2.46 -6.97 15.83
N GLY A 95 3.72 -6.56 15.66
CA GLY A 95 4.69 -7.06 14.66
C GLY A 95 5.54 -5.95 14.02
N PRO A 96 6.47 -6.25 13.11
CA PRO A 96 7.43 -5.25 12.62
C PRO A 96 6.79 -4.13 11.79
N ARG A 97 7.16 -2.88 12.08
CA ARG A 97 6.78 -1.67 11.33
C ARG A 97 8.04 -0.95 10.84
N LEU A 98 8.22 -0.88 9.53
CA LEU A 98 9.39 -0.28 8.89
C LEU A 98 9.00 0.93 8.04
N ALA A 99 9.37 2.13 8.47
CA ALA A 99 9.14 3.37 7.74
C ALA A 99 10.46 3.85 7.13
N PHE A 100 10.63 3.66 5.82
CA PHE A 100 11.84 4.07 5.11
C PHE A 100 11.75 5.53 4.68
N GLU A 101 12.82 6.32 4.84
CA GLU A 101 12.90 7.69 4.32
C GLU A 101 12.78 7.70 2.78
N GLY A 102 13.47 6.77 2.12
CA GLY A 102 13.48 6.58 0.66
C GLY A 102 12.74 5.33 0.18
N GLY A 103 12.78 5.10 -1.13
CA GLY A 103 12.30 3.87 -1.79
C GLY A 103 11.05 4.04 -2.66
N GLY A 104 10.31 5.14 -2.47
CA GLY A 104 9.11 5.44 -3.25
C GLY A 104 8.04 4.35 -3.14
N HIS A 105 7.15 4.29 -4.12
CA HIS A 105 5.98 3.42 -4.08
C HIS A 105 6.28 1.92 -4.10
N ASN A 106 7.39 1.53 -4.71
CA ASN A 106 7.75 0.12 -4.89
C ASN A 106 8.87 -0.28 -3.93
N ILE A 107 8.66 -0.10 -2.62
CA ILE A 107 9.65 -0.39 -1.58
C ILE A 107 10.18 -1.82 -1.64
N GLN A 108 9.37 -2.77 -2.10
CA GLN A 108 9.74 -4.18 -2.27
C GLN A 108 10.85 -4.37 -3.32
N LYS A 109 11.07 -3.39 -4.20
CA LYS A 109 12.17 -3.38 -5.17
C LYS A 109 13.39 -2.64 -4.63
N THR A 110 13.17 -1.51 -3.96
CA THR A 110 14.26 -0.60 -3.55
C THR A 110 14.82 -0.90 -2.17
N ARG A 111 14.07 -1.58 -1.31
CA ARG A 111 14.40 -1.96 0.07
C ARG A 111 14.23 -3.46 0.29
N ALA A 112 14.37 -4.25 -0.78
CA ALA A 112 14.15 -5.70 -0.78
C ALA A 112 14.96 -6.41 0.31
N GLU A 113 16.26 -6.11 0.39
CA GLU A 113 17.18 -6.73 1.35
C GLU A 113 16.76 -6.46 2.80
N PRO A 114 16.67 -5.21 3.30
CA PRO A 114 16.27 -4.96 4.69
C PRO A 114 14.85 -5.46 5.01
N ILE A 115 13.91 -5.38 4.05
CA ILE A 115 12.57 -5.97 4.24
C ILE A 115 12.66 -7.48 4.41
N SER A 116 13.43 -8.17 3.56
CA SER A 116 13.55 -9.63 3.58
C SER A 116 14.22 -10.17 4.85
N THR A 117 15.21 -9.45 5.38
CA THR A 117 15.86 -9.79 6.65
C THR A 117 14.85 -9.79 7.79
N VAL A 118 14.16 -8.67 8.00
CA VAL A 118 13.19 -8.54 9.10
C VAL A 118 12.00 -9.48 8.90
N LEU A 119 11.55 -9.67 7.65
CA LEU A 119 10.45 -10.58 7.35
C LEU A 119 10.81 -12.04 7.70
N SER A 120 12.03 -12.47 7.39
CA SER A 120 12.48 -13.84 7.68
C SER A 120 12.58 -14.10 9.18
N GLU A 121 13.24 -13.18 9.91
CA GLU A 121 13.32 -13.23 11.38
C GLU A 121 11.92 -13.23 12.02
N TRP A 122 11.01 -12.41 11.48
CA TRP A 122 9.65 -12.32 11.96
C TRP A 122 8.87 -13.62 11.78
N VAL A 123 8.96 -14.24 10.60
CA VAL A 123 8.31 -15.52 10.31
C VAL A 123 8.80 -16.60 11.26
N GLU A 124 10.11 -16.67 11.53
CA GLU A 124 10.66 -17.64 12.49
C GLU A 124 10.09 -17.45 13.89
N ARG A 125 10.00 -16.20 14.39
CA ARG A 125 9.38 -15.90 15.70
C ARG A 125 7.89 -16.27 15.75
N VAL A 126 7.15 -15.99 14.67
CA VAL A 126 5.73 -16.38 14.58
C VAL A 126 5.56 -17.90 14.63
N LEU A 127 6.40 -18.64 13.91
CA LEU A 127 6.38 -20.12 13.90
C LEU A 127 6.81 -20.73 15.23
N ALA A 128 7.70 -20.06 15.97
CA ALA A 128 8.11 -20.47 17.31
C ALA A 128 7.03 -20.22 18.39
N GLY A 129 6.03 -19.38 18.09
CA GLY A 129 4.99 -19.01 19.05
C GLY A 129 5.39 -17.88 20.00
N ASP A 130 6.43 -17.12 19.66
CA ASP A 130 6.99 -16.05 20.51
C ASP A 130 6.17 -14.74 20.49
N TYR A 131 5.05 -14.71 19.75
CA TYR A 131 4.14 -13.57 19.67
C TYR A 131 3.04 -13.69 20.73
N VAL A 132 3.34 -13.32 21.99
CA VAL A 132 2.36 -13.35 23.10
C VAL A 132 2.32 -12.05 23.92
N GLU A 133 3.01 -10.98 23.54
CA GLU A 133 3.00 -9.73 24.32
C GLU A 133 2.17 -8.61 23.67
N ASP A 134 1.23 -8.07 24.45
CA ASP A 134 0.26 -7.01 24.11
C ASP A 134 0.89 -5.64 23.78
N GLU A 135 2.23 -5.52 23.82
CA GLU A 135 2.90 -4.27 23.43
C GLU A 135 3.03 -4.17 21.91
N LYS A 136 2.45 -3.10 21.36
CA LYS A 136 2.62 -2.75 19.95
C LYS A 136 4.09 -2.40 19.70
N GLU A 137 4.75 -3.18 18.84
CA GLU A 137 6.09 -2.84 18.35
C GLU A 137 6.07 -1.44 17.71
N ALA A 138 6.96 -0.56 18.17
CA ALA A 138 7.07 0.80 17.65
C ALA A 138 7.59 0.81 16.21
N THR A 139 7.15 1.79 15.43
CA THR A 139 7.64 2.02 14.06
C THR A 139 9.13 2.34 14.07
N ARG A 140 9.90 1.56 13.31
CA ARG A 140 11.33 1.78 13.07
C ARG A 140 11.48 2.70 11.86
N TYR A 141 12.05 3.88 12.09
CA TYR A 141 12.36 4.83 11.02
C TYR A 141 13.77 4.54 10.47
N LEU A 142 13.85 4.22 9.18
CA LEU A 142 15.06 3.73 8.50
C LEU A 142 15.46 4.66 7.36
N SER A 143 16.77 4.79 7.10
CA SER A 143 17.31 5.59 6.00
C SER A 143 17.30 4.88 4.64
#